data_AF-A0A3R7V2G7-F1
#
_entry.id   AF-A0A3R7V2G7-F1
#
_cell.length_a   1.000
_cell.length_b   1.000
_cell.length_c   1.000
_cell.angle_alpha   90.00
_cell.angle_beta   90.00
_cell.angle_gamma   90.00
#
_symmetry.space_group_name_H-M   'P 1'
#
loop_
_entity.id
_entity.type
_entity.pdbx_description
1 polymer ?
#
loop_
_entity_poly.entity_id
_entity_poly.type
_entity_poly.pdbx_seq_one_letter_code
_entity_poly.pdbx_strand_id
1 'polypeptide(L)'
;MTGPATRRGSGTDRPSAALKQLSALTFDLQTDQPRLDLGPQGKRILKELIAAANAGLWVSVVILAATLVDVCMHESGHFDGISFAGGNGGDGSAGDIEDEVFGLSYLTASERHQLDSLRAHRNALVHYEGPVAGVSGSADDEAALATTAEQALLAILPVLENLERWG
;
A
#
# COMPACT_ATOMS: atom_id res chain seq x y z
N MET A 1 32.74 40.58 -8.28
CA MET A 1 32.33 39.56 -7.30
C MET A 1 30.88 39.21 -7.56
N THR A 2 30.65 38.15 -8.32
CA THR A 2 29.32 37.63 -8.66
C THR A 2 29.29 36.18 -8.17
N GLY A 3 28.50 35.91 -7.12
CA GLY A 3 28.36 34.58 -6.54
C GLY A 3 27.64 33.62 -7.51
N PRO A 4 27.84 32.30 -7.37
CA PRO A 4 27.24 31.33 -8.28
C PRO A 4 25.73 31.22 -8.00
N ALA A 5 24.94 31.31 -9.06
CA ALA A 5 23.52 30.98 -9.03
C ALA A 5 23.37 29.47 -8.76
N THR A 6 22.86 29.11 -7.59
CA THR A 6 22.41 27.76 -7.29
C THR A 6 21.17 27.46 -8.11
N ARG A 7 21.37 26.68 -9.17
CA ARG A 7 20.30 26.08 -9.97
C ARG A 7 19.58 25.06 -9.09
N ARG A 8 18.48 25.46 -8.43
CA ARG A 8 17.58 24.53 -7.75
C ARG A 8 17.04 23.55 -8.79
N GLY A 9 17.23 22.26 -8.53
CA GLY A 9 16.83 21.17 -9.40
C GLY A 9 15.33 21.21 -9.70
N SER A 10 15.00 21.27 -10.99
CA SER A 10 13.67 21.06 -11.52
C SER A 10 13.39 19.55 -11.57
N GLY A 11 12.91 18.98 -10.47
CA GLY A 11 12.76 17.52 -10.35
C GLY A 11 11.50 17.00 -9.68
N THR A 12 10.50 17.83 -9.37
CA THR A 12 9.37 17.42 -8.50
C THR A 12 7.96 17.67 -9.05
N ASP A 13 7.80 18.25 -10.24
CA ASP A 13 6.45 18.67 -10.72
C ASP A 13 5.68 17.61 -11.53
N ARG A 14 6.19 16.37 -11.63
CA ARG A 14 5.40 15.30 -12.26
C ARG A 14 4.68 14.50 -11.18
N PRO A 15 3.34 14.51 -11.15
CA PRO A 15 2.62 13.62 -10.27
C PRO A 15 2.98 12.19 -10.65
N SER A 16 3.37 11.43 -9.63
CA SER A 16 3.62 10.00 -9.65
C SER A 16 2.60 9.27 -10.55
N ALA A 17 3.07 8.34 -11.38
CA ALA A 17 2.18 7.55 -12.23
C ALA A 17 1.25 6.69 -11.36
N ALA A 18 1.80 6.13 -10.28
CA ALA A 18 1.03 5.35 -9.31
C ALA A 18 -0.02 6.22 -8.59
N LEU A 19 0.31 7.46 -8.21
CA LEU A 19 -0.65 8.37 -7.57
C LEU A 19 -1.81 8.75 -8.50
N LYS A 20 -1.52 8.96 -9.79
CA LYS A 20 -2.56 9.21 -10.80
C LYS A 20 -3.48 8.00 -10.94
N GLN A 21 -2.91 6.80 -11.02
CA GLN A 21 -3.68 5.56 -11.10
C GLN A 21 -4.52 5.35 -9.83
N LEU A 22 -3.92 5.53 -8.65
CA LEU A 22 -4.63 5.46 -7.38
C LEU A 22 -5.80 6.44 -7.36
N SER A 23 -5.57 7.71 -7.69
CA SER A 23 -6.62 8.74 -7.70
C SER A 23 -7.75 8.40 -8.67
N ALA A 24 -7.42 7.83 -9.83
CA ALA A 24 -8.41 7.41 -10.83
C ALA A 24 -9.23 6.19 -10.41
N LEU A 25 -8.61 5.21 -9.75
CA LEU A 25 -9.29 4.02 -9.22
C LEU A 25 -10.21 4.38 -8.05
N THR A 26 -9.81 5.38 -7.26
CA THR A 26 -10.39 5.61 -5.95
C THR A 26 -11.54 6.59 -5.95
N PHE A 27 -11.62 7.54 -6.90
CA PHE A 27 -12.68 8.55 -6.95
C PHE A 27 -13.48 8.51 -8.25
N ASP A 28 -14.80 8.66 -8.13
CA ASP A 28 -15.64 9.06 -9.25
C ASP A 28 -15.65 10.60 -9.32
N LEU A 29 -15.03 11.13 -10.38
CA LEU A 29 -14.94 12.57 -10.63
C LEU A 29 -16.30 13.24 -10.85
N GLN A 30 -17.37 12.49 -11.12
CA GLN A 30 -18.72 13.04 -11.30
C GLN A 30 -19.50 13.15 -9.99
N THR A 31 -19.24 12.27 -9.02
CA THR A 31 -20.02 12.17 -7.78
C THR A 31 -19.21 12.51 -6.52
N ASP A 32 -17.89 12.70 -6.64
CA ASP A 32 -16.95 12.94 -5.53
C ASP A 32 -17.02 11.85 -4.45
N GLN A 33 -17.39 10.62 -4.86
CA GLN A 33 -17.50 9.46 -3.97
C GLN A 33 -16.42 8.42 -4.29
N PRO A 34 -15.95 7.69 -3.26
CA PRO A 34 -15.03 6.59 -3.48
C PRO A 34 -15.72 5.47 -4.24
N ARG A 35 -15.15 5.06 -5.39
CA ARG A 35 -15.70 3.96 -6.22
C ARG A 35 -15.50 2.58 -5.59
N LEU A 36 -14.53 2.48 -4.70
CA LEU A 36 -14.17 1.24 -4.03
C LEU A 36 -15.16 0.96 -2.88
N ASP A 37 -15.67 -0.27 -2.82
CA ASP A 37 -16.44 -0.75 -1.66
C ASP A 37 -15.52 -0.99 -0.46
N LEU A 38 -15.10 0.12 0.14
CA LEU A 38 -14.32 0.16 1.36
C LEU A 38 -15.22 0.47 2.55
N GLY A 39 -14.93 -0.18 3.68
CA GLY A 39 -15.53 0.18 4.96
C GLY A 39 -15.11 1.59 5.41
N PRO A 40 -15.70 2.08 6.52
CA PRO A 40 -15.44 3.43 7.03
C PRO A 40 -13.96 3.69 7.32
N GLN A 41 -13.22 2.69 7.81
CA GLN A 41 -11.79 2.83 8.12
C GLN A 41 -10.97 2.88 6.83
N GLY A 42 -11.22 1.98 5.87
CA GLY A 42 -10.55 1.95 4.58
C GLY A 42 -10.71 3.26 3.81
N LYS A 43 -11.92 3.82 3.76
CA LYS A 43 -12.19 5.12 3.13
C LYS A 43 -11.40 6.26 3.77
N ARG A 44 -11.30 6.25 5.11
CA ARG A 44 -10.56 7.29 5.83
C ARG A 44 -9.05 7.20 5.56
N ILE A 45 -8.48 6.00 5.64
CA ILE A 45 -7.06 5.76 5.38
C ILE A 45 -6.71 6.13 3.94
N LEU A 46 -7.55 5.74 2.98
CA LEU A 46 -7.33 6.05 1.57
C LEU A 46 -7.28 7.57 1.30
N LYS A 47 -8.18 8.33 1.93
CA LYS A 47 -8.15 9.80 1.85
C LYS A 47 -6.85 10.38 2.40
N GLU A 48 -6.38 9.88 3.53
CA GLU A 48 -5.13 10.32 4.16
C GLU A 48 -3.90 9.91 3.33
N LEU A 49 -3.91 8.72 2.73
CA LEU A 49 -2.86 8.25 1.82
C LEU A 49 -2.69 9.19 0.62
N ILE A 50 -3.80 9.59 -0.01
CA ILE A 50 -3.79 10.50 -1.15
C ILE A 50 -3.31 11.90 -0.74
N ALA A 51 -3.74 12.39 0.43
CA ALA A 51 -3.25 13.66 0.97
C ALA A 51 -1.74 13.61 1.26
N ALA A 52 -1.24 12.53 1.87
CA ALA A 52 0.17 12.32 2.16
C ALA A 52 1.02 12.26 0.89
N ALA A 53 0.55 11.53 -0.13
CA ALA A 53 1.23 11.42 -1.42
C ALA A 53 1.31 12.77 -2.16
N ASN A 54 0.24 13.55 -2.15
CA ASN A 54 0.24 14.90 -2.74
C ASN A 54 1.15 15.88 -1.98
N ALA A 55 1.30 15.70 -0.66
CA ALA A 55 2.14 16.56 0.18
C ALA A 55 3.61 16.12 0.24
N GLY A 56 3.98 15.02 -0.42
CA GLY A 56 5.34 14.48 -0.37
C GLY A 56 5.73 13.84 0.97
N LEU A 57 4.77 13.35 1.75
CA LEU A 57 5.01 12.74 3.06
C LEU A 57 5.31 11.25 2.91
N TRP A 58 6.47 10.92 2.36
CA TRP A 58 6.80 9.56 1.89
C TRP A 58 6.73 8.48 2.96
N VAL A 59 7.19 8.76 4.19
CA VAL A 59 7.07 7.85 5.33
C VAL A 59 5.60 7.54 5.61
N SER A 60 4.74 8.57 5.61
CA SER A 60 3.31 8.41 5.80
C SER A 60 2.67 7.61 4.66
N VAL A 61 3.09 7.83 3.40
CA VAL A 61 2.61 7.06 2.25
C VAL A 61 2.86 5.57 2.45
N VAL A 62 4.08 5.18 2.84
CA VAL A 62 4.43 3.77 3.04
C VAL A 62 3.60 3.15 4.17
N ILE A 63 3.48 3.83 5.31
CA ILE A 63 2.71 3.34 6.46
C ILE A 63 1.24 3.20 6.10
N LEU A 64 0.63 4.23 5.50
CA LEU A 64 -0.79 4.26 5.15
C LEU A 64 -1.12 3.25 4.04
N ALA A 65 -0.23 3.04 3.07
CA ALA A 65 -0.42 2.03 2.02
C ALA A 65 -0.48 0.62 2.61
N ALA A 66 0.49 0.24 3.45
CA ALA A 66 0.49 -1.06 4.12
C ALA A 66 -0.75 -1.24 5.01
N THR A 67 -1.11 -0.20 5.77
CA THR A 67 -2.29 -0.21 6.65
C THR A 67 -3.59 -0.34 5.85
N LEU A 68 -3.69 0.30 4.69
CA LEU A 68 -4.85 0.20 3.82
C LEU A 68 -5.07 -1.24 3.35
N VAL A 69 -4.01 -1.93 2.92
CA VAL A 69 -4.10 -3.35 2.54
C VAL A 69 -4.62 -4.21 3.69
N ASP A 70 -4.06 -4.03 4.88
CA ASP A 70 -4.47 -4.79 6.06
C ASP A 70 -5.94 -4.52 6.40
N VAL A 71 -6.39 -3.27 6.34
CA VAL A 71 -7.81 -2.90 6.57
C VAL A 71 -8.73 -3.43 5.48
N CYS A 72 -8.34 -3.35 4.21
CA CYS A 72 -9.09 -3.94 3.10
C CYS A 72 -9.36 -5.42 3.32
N MET A 73 -8.40 -6.18 3.84
CA MET A 73 -8.57 -7.61 4.12
C MET A 73 -9.54 -7.89 5.27
N HIS A 74 -9.67 -6.98 6.24
CA HIS A 74 -10.54 -7.18 7.41
C HIS A 74 -11.95 -6.59 7.23
N GLU A 75 -12.08 -5.46 6.52
CA GLU A 75 -13.38 -4.80 6.33
C GLU A 75 -14.21 -5.39 5.19
N SER A 76 -13.57 -5.98 4.17
CA SER A 76 -14.28 -6.37 2.95
C SER A 76 -15.25 -7.55 3.13
N GLY A 77 -15.18 -8.32 4.24
CA GLY A 77 -16.14 -9.37 4.64
C GLY A 77 -16.40 -10.53 3.65
N HIS A 78 -16.11 -10.34 2.36
CA HIS A 78 -16.28 -11.25 1.24
C HIS A 78 -15.17 -12.29 1.15
N PHE A 79 -14.01 -12.05 1.78
CA PHE A 79 -12.90 -13.01 1.81
C PHE A 79 -13.04 -14.06 2.92
N ASP A 80 -13.96 -13.87 3.87
CA ASP A 80 -14.23 -14.81 4.98
C ASP A 80 -15.20 -15.94 4.57
N GLY A 81 -15.81 -15.86 3.38
CA GLY A 81 -16.97 -16.69 3.00
C GLY A 81 -16.74 -17.78 1.94
N ILE A 82 -15.56 -17.90 1.33
CA ILE A 82 -15.25 -18.96 0.36
C ILE A 82 -14.38 -20.03 1.02
N SER A 83 -14.81 -20.51 2.19
CA SER A 83 -14.43 -21.84 2.67
C SER A 83 -15.13 -22.84 1.74
N PHE A 84 -14.43 -23.32 0.71
CA PHE A 84 -14.95 -24.41 -0.10
C PHE A 84 -15.02 -25.64 0.81
N ALA A 85 -16.23 -25.96 1.27
CA ALA A 85 -16.52 -27.14 2.06
C ALA A 85 -15.85 -28.37 1.43
N GLY A 86 -14.86 -28.92 2.14
CA GLY A 86 -14.05 -30.02 1.65
C GLY A 86 -13.15 -30.63 2.72
N GLY A 87 -13.68 -30.87 3.92
CA GLY A 87 -12.92 -31.50 5.00
C GLY A 87 -13.81 -32.04 6.09
N ASN A 88 -14.44 -33.18 5.82
CA ASN A 88 -15.14 -33.98 6.82
C ASN A 88 -14.21 -34.30 8.00
N GLY A 89 -14.76 -34.30 9.22
CA GLY A 89 -14.00 -34.37 10.46
C GLY A 89 -12.97 -35.50 10.56
N GLY A 90 -11.87 -35.20 11.24
CA GLY A 90 -10.84 -36.15 11.61
C GLY A 90 -9.85 -35.49 12.57
N ASP A 91 -9.62 -36.13 13.70
CA ASP A 91 -8.62 -35.75 14.68
C ASP A 91 -7.19 -35.77 14.10
N GLY A 92 -6.29 -35.05 14.78
CA GLY A 92 -4.86 -35.36 14.76
C GLY A 92 -4.02 -34.68 13.67
N SER A 93 -3.44 -33.53 14.00
CA SER A 93 -1.97 -33.33 14.03
C SER A 93 -1.66 -31.84 14.15
N ALA A 94 -1.08 -31.43 15.27
CA ALA A 94 -0.46 -30.12 15.43
C ALA A 94 0.89 -30.16 14.70
N GLY A 95 0.94 -29.57 13.50
CA GLY A 95 2.14 -29.48 12.69
C GLY A 95 1.81 -29.58 11.21
N ASP A 96 2.12 -28.51 10.49
CA ASP A 96 2.12 -28.41 9.02
C ASP A 96 0.73 -28.27 8.36
N ILE A 97 0.23 -27.02 8.33
CA ILE A 97 -0.34 -26.25 7.19
C ILE A 97 -1.05 -25.05 7.84
N GLU A 98 -0.29 -24.01 8.19
CA GLU A 98 -0.81 -22.67 8.55
C GLU A 98 -0.54 -21.67 7.41
N ASP A 99 -0.67 -22.13 6.16
CA ASP A 99 -0.57 -21.27 4.96
C ASP A 99 -1.91 -21.28 4.21
N GLU A 100 -3.03 -21.26 4.96
CA GLU A 100 -4.35 -20.98 4.41
C GLU A 100 -4.39 -19.50 4.02
N VAL A 101 -4.14 -19.32 2.72
CA VAL A 101 -3.97 -18.07 1.98
C VAL A 101 -5.15 -17.13 2.21
N PHE A 102 -4.98 -16.22 3.17
CA PHE A 102 -5.80 -15.02 3.33
C PHE A 102 -6.01 -14.32 1.98
N GLY A 103 -7.26 -14.08 1.62
CA GLY A 103 -7.81 -13.01 0.76
C GLY A 103 -7.06 -12.47 -0.48
N LEU A 104 -5.96 -13.10 -0.91
CA LEU A 104 -4.99 -12.60 -1.88
C LEU A 104 -4.51 -13.72 -2.80
N SER A 105 -5.19 -14.87 -2.81
CA SER A 105 -4.86 -16.01 -3.67
C SER A 105 -4.93 -15.68 -5.17
N TYR A 106 -5.66 -14.63 -5.53
CA TYR A 106 -5.74 -14.11 -6.90
C TYR A 106 -4.48 -13.32 -7.32
N LEU A 107 -3.62 -12.93 -6.38
CA LEU A 107 -2.37 -12.23 -6.67
C LEU A 107 -1.30 -13.20 -7.15
N THR A 108 -0.49 -12.71 -8.10
CA THR A 108 0.73 -13.39 -8.52
C THR A 108 1.72 -13.52 -7.36
N ALA A 109 2.67 -14.45 -7.46
CA ALA A 109 3.74 -14.59 -6.48
C ALA A 109 4.57 -13.30 -6.32
N SER A 110 4.79 -12.56 -7.41
CA SER A 110 5.48 -11.26 -7.38
C SER A 110 4.70 -10.19 -6.65
N GLU A 111 3.39 -10.08 -6.87
CA GLU A 111 2.55 -9.07 -6.17
C GLU A 111 2.46 -9.38 -4.67
N ARG A 112 2.34 -10.67 -4.29
CA ARG A 112 2.41 -11.07 -2.88
C ARG A 112 3.74 -10.70 -2.24
N HIS A 113 4.84 -10.97 -2.93
CA HIS A 113 6.17 -10.58 -2.45
C HIS A 113 6.33 -9.05 -2.30
N GLN A 114 5.72 -8.26 -3.19
CA GLN A 114 5.70 -6.80 -3.07
C GLN A 114 4.93 -6.34 -1.84
N LEU A 115 3.77 -6.95 -1.54
CA LEU A 115 3.00 -6.66 -0.34
C LEU A 115 3.77 -7.05 0.94
N ASP A 116 4.43 -8.20 0.96
CA ASP A 116 5.24 -8.62 2.10
C ASP A 116 6.43 -7.69 2.32
N SER A 117 7.09 -7.27 1.24
CA SER A 117 8.15 -6.27 1.28
C SER A 117 7.66 -4.92 1.81
N LEU A 118 6.46 -4.49 1.39
CA LEU A 118 5.81 -3.27 1.89
C LEU A 118 5.51 -3.37 3.39
N ARG A 119 4.95 -4.50 3.86
CA ARG A 119 4.68 -4.73 5.28
C ARG A 119 5.95 -4.73 6.12
N ALA A 120 7.01 -5.39 5.65
CA ALA A 120 8.31 -5.39 6.30
C ALA A 120 8.88 -3.96 6.41
N HIS A 121 8.78 -3.16 5.36
CA HIS A 121 9.26 -1.79 5.37
C HIS A 121 8.47 -0.89 6.35
N ARG A 122 7.13 -1.02 6.37
CA ARG A 122 6.27 -0.35 7.37
C ARG A 122 6.65 -0.75 8.79
N ASN A 123 6.94 -2.03 9.04
CA ASN A 123 7.36 -2.52 10.35
C ASN A 123 8.72 -1.93 10.76
N ALA A 124 9.69 -1.90 9.85
CA ALA A 124 10.99 -1.31 10.12
C ALA A 124 10.89 0.18 10.51
N LEU A 125 9.98 0.93 9.87
CA LEU A 125 9.69 2.34 10.19
C LEU A 125 8.97 2.51 11.54
N VAL A 126 7.95 1.69 11.82
CA VAL A 126 7.07 1.86 13.00
C VAL A 126 7.64 1.23 14.27
N HIS A 127 8.30 0.08 14.16
CA HIS A 127 8.82 -0.70 15.30
C HIS A 127 10.31 -0.49 15.56
N TYR A 128 11.00 0.31 14.74
CA TYR A 128 12.43 0.52 14.80
C TYR A 128 13.23 -0.79 14.81
N GLU A 129 13.35 -1.41 13.63
CA GLU A 129 14.14 -2.65 13.45
C GLU A 129 15.60 -2.37 13.05
N GLY A 130 16.00 -1.09 13.00
CA GLY A 130 17.33 -0.62 12.61
C GLY A 130 17.26 0.62 11.71
N PRO A 131 18.43 1.09 11.21
CA PRO A 131 18.47 2.18 10.24
C PRO A 131 17.70 1.82 8.97
N VAL A 132 16.69 2.62 8.63
CA VAL A 132 15.92 2.46 7.38
C VAL A 132 16.52 3.38 6.31
N ALA A 133 16.75 2.84 5.12
CA ALA A 133 17.19 3.63 3.97
C ALA A 133 16.18 4.77 3.72
N GLY A 134 16.66 6.00 3.56
CA GLY A 134 15.77 7.16 3.47
C GLY A 134 15.50 7.87 4.81
N VAL A 135 15.99 7.34 5.94
CA VAL A 135 15.81 7.94 7.27
C VAL A 135 17.14 8.06 8.03
N SER A 136 18.25 8.07 7.30
CA SER A 136 19.63 8.06 7.83
C SER A 136 20.23 9.45 8.07
N GLY A 137 19.57 10.51 7.57
CA GLY A 137 20.09 11.87 7.53
C GLY A 137 20.97 12.17 6.30
N SER A 138 20.98 11.29 5.30
CA SER A 138 21.70 11.46 4.04
C SER A 138 21.01 12.47 3.11
N ALA A 139 21.77 13.11 2.22
CA ALA A 139 21.22 14.01 1.20
C ALA A 139 20.32 13.28 0.17
N ASP A 140 20.53 11.97 -0.03
CA ASP A 140 19.78 11.15 -0.98
C ASP A 140 18.53 10.51 -0.37
N ASP A 141 18.32 10.68 0.93
CA ASP A 141 17.27 9.99 1.68
C ASP A 141 15.87 10.32 1.17
N GLU A 142 15.63 11.59 0.82
CA GLU A 142 14.36 12.06 0.30
C GLU A 142 14.00 11.36 -1.03
N ALA A 143 14.97 11.20 -1.93
CA ALA A 143 14.76 10.53 -3.21
C ALA A 143 14.56 9.02 -3.04
N ALA A 144 15.28 8.41 -2.09
CA ALA A 144 15.10 7.01 -1.72
C ALA A 144 13.70 6.75 -1.14
N LEU A 145 13.23 7.63 -0.26
CA LEU A 145 11.88 7.57 0.30
C LEU A 145 10.81 7.79 -0.77
N ALA A 146 10.97 8.76 -1.66
CA ALA A 146 10.04 8.99 -2.75
C ALA A 146 9.92 7.76 -3.67
N THR A 147 11.05 7.10 -3.96
CA THR A 147 11.08 5.85 -4.74
C THR A 147 10.37 4.73 -4.00
N THR A 148 10.60 4.60 -2.70
CA THR A 148 9.94 3.58 -1.86
C THR A 148 8.43 3.82 -1.78
N ALA A 149 8.01 5.07 -1.64
CA ALA A 149 6.62 5.47 -1.64
C ALA A 149 5.94 5.15 -3.00
N GLU A 150 6.62 5.39 -4.13
CA GLU A 150 6.13 4.97 -5.44
C GLU A 150 5.89 3.46 -5.50
N GLN A 151 6.86 2.67 -5.03
CA GLN A 151 6.73 1.21 -5.01
C GLN A 151 5.61 0.75 -4.07
N ALA A 152 5.42 1.41 -2.93
CA ALA A 152 4.31 1.14 -2.02
C ALA A 152 2.96 1.39 -2.69
N LEU A 153 2.81 2.51 -3.42
CA LEU A 153 1.60 2.81 -4.15
C LEU A 153 1.34 1.78 -5.27
N LEU A 154 2.37 1.38 -6.01
CA LEU A 154 2.24 0.35 -7.05
C LEU A 154 1.83 -1.01 -6.48
N ALA A 155 2.42 -1.41 -5.34
CA ALA A 155 2.17 -2.71 -4.71
C ALA A 155 0.71 -2.89 -4.27
N ILE A 156 0.02 -1.81 -3.91
CA ILE A 156 -1.39 -1.88 -3.46
C ILE A 156 -2.40 -1.82 -4.61
N LEU A 157 -2.01 -1.40 -5.82
CA LEU A 157 -2.94 -1.26 -6.95
C LEU A 157 -3.69 -2.58 -7.27
N PRO A 158 -3.04 -3.76 -7.35
CA PRO A 158 -3.74 -5.01 -7.63
C PRO A 158 -4.82 -5.34 -6.58
N VAL A 159 -4.61 -4.93 -5.32
CA VAL A 159 -5.61 -5.10 -4.26
C VAL A 159 -6.81 -4.19 -4.49
N LEU A 160 -6.58 -2.91 -4.77
CA LEU A 160 -7.64 -1.94 -5.00
C LEU A 160 -8.41 -2.21 -6.30
N GLU A 161 -7.73 -2.60 -7.38
CA GLU A 161 -8.35 -3.00 -8.65
C GLU A 161 -9.27 -4.21 -8.48
N ASN A 162 -8.88 -5.17 -7.63
CA ASN A 162 -9.73 -6.31 -7.34
C ASN A 162 -10.99 -5.90 -6.55
N LEU A 163 -10.84 -4.98 -5.59
CA LEU A 163 -11.98 -4.42 -4.86
C LEU A 163 -12.92 -3.61 -5.76
N GLU A 164 -12.39 -2.87 -6.74
CA GLU A 164 -13.24 -2.17 -7.72
C GLU A 164 -14.06 -3.14 -8.59
N ARG A 165 -13.51 -4.33 -8.86
CA ARG A 165 -14.15 -5.33 -9.72
C ARG A 165 -15.18 -6.19 -9.01
N TRP A 166 -14.99 -6.44 -7.71
CA TRP A 166 -15.74 -7.46 -6.96
C TRP A 166 -16.30 -6.99 -5.62
N GLY A 167 -16.01 -5.77 -5.18
CA GLY A 167 -16.70 -5.10 -4.07
C GLY A 167 -17.92 -4.35 -4.58
#